data_AF-A0A8T5UFD6-F1
#
_entry.id   AF-A0A8T5UFD6-F1
#
_cell.length_a   1.000
_cell.length_b   1.000
_cell.length_c   1.000
_cell.angle_alpha   90.00
_cell.angle_beta   90.00
_cell.angle_gamma   90.00
#
_symmetry.space_group_name_H-M   'P 1'
#
loop_
_entity.id
_entity.type
_entity.pdbx_description
1 polymer ?
#
loop_
_entity_poly.entity_id
_entity_poly.type
_entity_poly.pdbx_seq_one_letter_code
_entity_poly.pdbx_strand_id
1 'polypeptide(L)'
;MTKKDIRVAIIGVGDVASALVAGVENYKKNPDKIIGLLPEITQYGVEDINFVLGIDVNANKIGRDLSEAIFAEPNCNMKTFEPGFLDAPVLKGPILDGLKSNIKNIIPIDDDQKPVDVAEEFRKRSVEVAVILLPTGCHEAVKFYAMAILDAGACVVNGMPSHVVKDSNIVEKAIKLGLPLIGDDVKSQIGATIIHRSLANLFPMRGAILDRTIQLDWGGSSDFCNLLTPQSNGELIYEKGKRQAKTEAVVANLPNRDDVECRISAVDYIPFLKNQKEAYMRLEGRIFGGAPVRVDITMFVEDGNNSAGIIADCIRVSKIAKDRKIGGVLQSASSFFNKHPPEQLDDYVAKKRLIEFLENKRER
;
A
#
# COMPACT_ATOMS: atom_id res chain seq x y z
N MET A 1 -6.58 -31.55 12.11
CA MET A 1 -6.52 -30.09 12.27
C MET A 1 -7.21 -29.50 11.06
N THR A 2 -8.26 -28.69 11.23
CA THR A 2 -8.87 -27.96 10.11
C THR A 2 -7.78 -27.11 9.45
N LYS A 3 -7.59 -27.26 8.13
CA LYS A 3 -6.63 -26.48 7.37
C LYS A 3 -6.95 -24.99 7.59
N LYS A 4 -5.97 -24.22 8.08
CA LYS A 4 -6.09 -22.76 8.14
C LYS A 4 -6.07 -22.27 6.69
N ASP A 5 -7.04 -21.43 6.35
CA ASP A 5 -7.23 -20.90 5.01
C ASP A 5 -7.63 -19.43 5.14
N ILE A 6 -7.04 -18.58 4.29
CA ILE A 6 -7.40 -17.18 4.13
C ILE A 6 -7.66 -16.98 2.64
N ARG A 7 -8.94 -16.89 2.29
CA ARG A 7 -9.36 -16.70 0.89
C ARG A 7 -9.27 -15.22 0.52
N VAL A 8 -8.33 -14.87 -0.34
CA VAL A 8 -7.97 -13.49 -0.66
C VAL A 8 -8.42 -13.08 -2.06
N ALA A 9 -9.03 -11.90 -2.16
CA ALA A 9 -9.25 -11.21 -3.43
C ALA A 9 -8.37 -9.96 -3.55
N ILE A 10 -7.93 -9.64 -4.76
CA ILE A 10 -7.16 -8.42 -5.06
C ILE A 10 -7.96 -7.53 -6.00
N ILE A 11 -8.12 -6.25 -5.65
CA ILE A 11 -8.73 -5.23 -6.50
C ILE A 11 -7.61 -4.31 -7.01
N GLY A 12 -7.38 -4.32 -8.32
CA GLY A 12 -6.22 -3.69 -8.96
C GLY A 12 -5.04 -4.65 -9.02
N VAL A 13 -4.88 -5.36 -10.15
CA VAL A 13 -3.83 -6.37 -10.35
C VAL A 13 -2.56 -5.70 -10.90
N GLY A 14 -2.08 -4.65 -10.22
CA GLY A 14 -0.90 -3.86 -10.58
C GLY A 14 0.44 -4.49 -10.15
N ASP A 15 1.50 -3.69 -10.16
CA ASP A 15 2.84 -4.15 -9.75
C ASP A 15 2.92 -4.62 -8.30
N VAL A 16 2.22 -3.95 -7.38
CA VAL A 16 2.15 -4.36 -5.96
C VAL A 16 1.45 -5.72 -5.83
N ALA A 17 0.38 -5.94 -6.61
CA ALA A 17 -0.29 -7.24 -6.66
C ALA A 17 0.63 -8.32 -7.21
N SER A 18 1.43 -7.99 -8.23
CA SER A 18 2.43 -8.89 -8.80
C SER A 18 3.47 -9.32 -7.76
N ALA A 19 4.03 -8.35 -7.03
CA ALA A 19 4.96 -8.63 -5.94
C ALA A 19 4.35 -9.47 -4.81
N LEU A 20 3.10 -9.18 -4.43
CA LEU A 20 2.37 -9.90 -3.38
C LEU A 20 2.11 -11.36 -3.78
N VAL A 21 1.54 -11.60 -4.95
CA VAL A 21 1.19 -12.96 -5.40
C VAL A 21 2.45 -13.78 -5.63
N ALA A 22 3.44 -13.24 -6.35
CA ALA A 22 4.70 -13.93 -6.58
C ALA A 22 5.44 -14.22 -5.27
N GLY A 23 5.47 -13.26 -4.33
CA GLY A 23 6.12 -13.41 -3.02
C GLY A 23 5.46 -14.49 -2.15
N VAL A 24 4.13 -14.46 -2.02
CA VAL A 24 3.38 -15.48 -1.24
C VAL A 24 3.58 -16.88 -1.82
N GLU A 25 3.45 -17.03 -3.15
CA GLU A 25 3.61 -18.34 -3.81
C GLU A 25 5.05 -18.85 -3.77
N ASN A 26 6.04 -17.95 -3.80
CA ASN A 26 7.44 -18.32 -3.57
C ASN A 26 7.64 -18.90 -2.18
N TYR A 27 7.13 -18.23 -1.15
CA TYR A 27 7.33 -18.62 0.24
C TYR A 27 6.52 -19.86 0.64
N LYS A 28 5.39 -20.14 -0.02
CA LYS A 28 4.73 -21.45 0.05
C LYS A 28 5.63 -22.61 -0.36
N LYS A 29 6.43 -22.42 -1.42
CA LYS A 29 7.38 -23.45 -1.89
C LYS A 29 8.73 -23.42 -1.17
N ASN A 30 9.08 -22.28 -0.57
CA ASN A 30 10.38 -22.05 0.08
C ASN A 30 10.19 -21.44 1.49
N PRO A 31 9.61 -22.17 2.45
CA PRO A 31 9.26 -21.62 3.77
C PRO A 31 10.48 -21.16 4.58
N ASP A 32 11.65 -21.76 4.37
CA ASP A 32 12.89 -21.38 5.08
C ASP A 32 13.53 -20.08 4.55
N LYS A 33 12.97 -19.49 3.48
CA LYS A 33 13.53 -18.29 2.80
C LYS A 33 12.67 -17.04 2.97
N ILE A 34 11.69 -17.06 3.89
CA ILE A 34 10.79 -15.93 4.12
C ILE A 34 11.59 -14.69 4.52
N ILE A 35 11.38 -13.60 3.79
CA ILE A 35 11.93 -12.27 4.09
C ILE A 35 10.78 -11.27 4.04
N GLY A 36 10.76 -10.36 5.02
CA GLY A 36 9.87 -9.22 4.98
C GLY A 36 8.46 -9.42 5.55
N LEU A 37 8.24 -10.51 6.29
CA LEU A 37 7.05 -10.70 7.12
C LEU A 37 7.42 -10.55 8.60
N LEU A 38 6.45 -10.12 9.41
CA LEU A 38 6.62 -10.08 10.86
C LEU A 38 6.60 -11.50 11.44
N PRO A 39 7.65 -11.91 12.18
CA PRO A 39 7.68 -13.20 12.86
C PRO A 39 6.71 -13.28 14.05
N GLU A 40 6.26 -12.15 14.58
CA GLU A 40 5.33 -12.10 15.73
C GLU A 40 3.90 -12.57 15.36
N ILE A 41 3.55 -12.56 14.07
CA ILE A 41 2.29 -13.13 13.57
C ILE A 41 2.48 -14.64 13.43
N THR A 42 1.91 -15.42 14.35
CA THR A 42 2.10 -16.88 14.42
C THR A 42 0.80 -17.66 14.22
N GLN A 43 -0.34 -16.96 14.26
CA GLN A 43 -1.67 -17.53 14.15
C GLN A 43 -1.97 -18.01 12.74
N TYR A 44 -1.41 -17.33 11.73
CA TYR A 44 -1.51 -17.66 10.31
C TYR A 44 -0.14 -17.54 9.65
N GLY A 45 0.27 -18.56 8.93
CA GLY A 45 1.46 -18.55 8.09
C GLY A 45 1.22 -17.86 6.76
N VAL A 46 2.27 -17.73 5.94
CA VAL A 46 2.15 -17.24 4.56
C VAL A 46 1.47 -18.29 3.66
N GLU A 47 1.63 -19.56 4.02
CA GLU A 47 1.04 -20.71 3.36
C GLU A 47 -0.49 -20.79 3.50
N ASP A 48 -1.04 -20.10 4.50
CA ASP A 48 -2.48 -20.02 4.71
C ASP A 48 -3.16 -19.01 3.77
N ILE A 49 -2.40 -18.13 3.10
CA ILE A 49 -2.93 -17.12 2.16
C ILE A 49 -3.23 -17.77 0.81
N ASN A 50 -4.49 -17.85 0.39
CA ASN A 50 -4.88 -18.40 -0.91
C ASN A 50 -5.63 -17.36 -1.74
N PHE A 51 -5.03 -16.95 -2.86
CA PHE A 51 -5.70 -16.03 -3.79
C PHE A 51 -6.78 -16.77 -4.55
N VAL A 52 -7.97 -16.19 -4.62
CA VAL A 52 -9.15 -16.82 -5.24
C VAL A 52 -9.78 -15.95 -6.33
N LEU A 53 -9.42 -14.66 -6.39
CA LEU A 53 -10.06 -13.71 -7.31
C LEU A 53 -9.18 -12.48 -7.52
N GLY A 54 -9.04 -12.04 -8.77
CA GLY A 54 -8.59 -10.69 -9.12
C GLY A 54 -9.73 -9.87 -9.71
N ILE A 55 -9.73 -8.57 -9.45
CA ILE A 55 -10.59 -7.59 -10.12
C ILE A 55 -9.70 -6.53 -10.77
N ASP A 56 -9.87 -6.30 -12.06
CA ASP A 56 -9.14 -5.26 -12.82
C ASP A 56 -10.05 -4.64 -13.89
N VAL A 57 -9.55 -3.65 -14.61
CA VAL A 57 -10.22 -2.99 -15.74
C VAL A 57 -9.44 -3.12 -17.05
N ASN A 58 -8.18 -3.55 -16.96
CA ASN A 58 -7.28 -3.72 -18.09
C ASN A 58 -7.64 -4.96 -18.91
N ALA A 59 -7.94 -4.77 -20.19
CA ALA A 59 -8.33 -5.82 -21.12
C ALA A 59 -7.26 -6.92 -21.28
N ASN A 60 -5.98 -6.59 -21.07
CA ASN A 60 -4.89 -7.57 -21.12
C ASN A 60 -4.90 -8.53 -19.93
N LYS A 61 -5.60 -8.19 -18.84
CA LYS A 61 -5.64 -8.98 -17.59
C LYS A 61 -6.93 -9.74 -17.44
N ILE A 62 -8.05 -9.13 -17.85
CA ILE A 62 -9.39 -9.70 -17.71
C ILE A 62 -9.49 -11.04 -18.46
N GLY A 63 -10.06 -12.06 -17.80
CA GLY A 63 -10.24 -13.41 -18.33
C GLY A 63 -9.05 -14.35 -18.10
N ARG A 64 -7.91 -13.85 -17.62
CA ARG A 64 -6.73 -14.67 -17.28
C ARG A 64 -6.78 -15.16 -15.83
N ASP A 65 -5.99 -16.19 -15.53
CA ASP A 65 -5.68 -16.54 -14.14
C ASP A 65 -4.76 -15.49 -13.52
N LEU A 66 -4.88 -15.28 -12.20
CA LEU A 66 -4.04 -14.35 -11.47
C LEU A 66 -2.55 -14.71 -11.58
N SER A 67 -2.19 -15.99 -11.73
CA SER A 67 -0.80 -16.43 -11.97
C SER A 67 -0.17 -15.82 -13.23
N GLU A 68 -1.00 -15.50 -14.22
CA GLU A 68 -0.57 -14.93 -15.50
C GLU A 68 -0.80 -13.42 -15.58
N ALA A 69 -1.95 -12.96 -15.08
CA ALA A 69 -2.37 -11.56 -15.14
C ALA A 69 -1.40 -10.62 -14.41
N ILE A 70 -0.73 -11.10 -13.35
CA ILE A 70 0.27 -10.33 -12.61
C ILE A 70 1.50 -9.95 -13.45
N PHE A 71 1.74 -10.63 -14.57
CA PHE A 71 2.83 -10.34 -15.50
C PHE A 71 2.34 -9.65 -16.79
N ALA A 72 1.04 -9.44 -16.95
CA ALA A 72 0.50 -8.78 -18.12
C ALA A 72 0.70 -7.26 -18.05
N GLU A 73 0.99 -6.64 -19.20
CA GLU A 73 1.23 -5.22 -19.31
C GLU A 73 0.08 -4.36 -18.75
N PRO A 74 0.37 -3.21 -18.13
CA PRO A 74 1.69 -2.56 -18.05
C PRO A 74 2.49 -2.95 -16.80
N ASN A 75 2.18 -4.08 -16.13
CA ASN A 75 2.98 -4.50 -14.99
C ASN A 75 4.43 -4.72 -15.41
N CYS A 76 5.35 -4.22 -14.59
CA CYS A 76 6.79 -4.22 -14.83
C CYS A 76 7.59 -4.57 -13.56
N ASN A 77 6.91 -5.07 -12.52
CA ASN A 77 7.55 -5.59 -11.31
C ASN A 77 8.64 -6.62 -11.61
N MET A 78 9.69 -6.66 -10.78
CA MET A 78 10.69 -7.72 -10.87
C MET A 78 10.03 -9.10 -10.74
N LYS A 79 10.38 -10.03 -11.63
CA LYS A 79 9.87 -11.41 -11.58
C LYS A 79 10.68 -12.21 -10.55
N THR A 80 10.29 -12.17 -9.29
CA THR A 80 10.94 -12.92 -8.20
C THR A 80 10.61 -14.41 -8.24
N PHE A 81 9.43 -14.76 -8.73
CA PHE A 81 8.90 -16.11 -8.75
C PHE A 81 7.76 -16.22 -9.77
N GLU A 82 7.55 -17.41 -10.31
CA GLU A 82 6.47 -17.72 -11.24
C GLU A 82 5.48 -18.69 -10.59
N PRO A 83 4.28 -18.20 -10.19
CA PRO A 83 3.23 -19.05 -9.66
C PRO A 83 2.79 -20.12 -10.68
N GLY A 84 2.38 -21.28 -10.17
CA GLY A 84 1.56 -22.19 -10.98
C GLY A 84 0.13 -21.65 -11.12
N PHE A 85 -0.71 -22.33 -11.89
CA PHE A 85 -2.14 -21.98 -12.03
C PHE A 85 -2.82 -21.93 -10.65
N LEU A 86 -3.46 -20.80 -10.33
CA LEU A 86 -4.03 -20.56 -9.00
C LEU A 86 -5.54 -20.86 -8.92
N ASP A 87 -6.22 -21.05 -10.05
CA ASP A 87 -7.69 -21.11 -10.13
C ASP A 87 -8.35 -19.83 -9.57
N ALA A 88 -7.72 -18.68 -9.87
CA ALA A 88 -8.08 -17.35 -9.41
C ALA A 88 -8.29 -16.44 -10.63
N PRO A 89 -9.48 -16.43 -11.26
CA PRO A 89 -9.69 -15.63 -12.46
C PRO A 89 -9.62 -14.12 -12.15
N VAL A 90 -9.18 -13.34 -13.13
CA VAL A 90 -9.28 -11.88 -13.10
C VAL A 90 -10.53 -11.45 -13.85
N LEU A 91 -11.46 -10.81 -13.14
CA LEU A 91 -12.74 -10.35 -13.70
C LEU A 91 -12.75 -8.84 -13.90
N LYS A 92 -13.57 -8.37 -14.84
CA LYS A 92 -13.77 -6.94 -15.05
C LYS A 92 -14.57 -6.34 -13.90
N GLY A 93 -14.02 -5.33 -13.23
CA GLY A 93 -14.73 -4.54 -12.23
C GLY A 93 -15.27 -3.22 -12.79
N PRO A 94 -16.17 -2.53 -12.07
CA PRO A 94 -16.55 -1.16 -12.39
C PRO A 94 -15.35 -0.20 -12.38
N ILE A 95 -15.21 0.62 -13.43
CA ILE A 95 -14.09 1.57 -13.60
C ILE A 95 -14.23 2.78 -12.67
N LEU A 96 -15.42 3.41 -12.65
CA LEU A 96 -15.71 4.64 -11.89
C LEU A 96 -14.68 5.74 -12.19
N ASP A 97 -13.99 6.26 -11.16
CA ASP A 97 -12.95 7.26 -11.29
C ASP A 97 -11.52 6.68 -11.38
N GLY A 98 -11.39 5.36 -11.55
CA GLY A 98 -10.12 4.64 -11.62
C GLY A 98 -9.17 5.06 -12.75
N LEU A 99 -9.68 5.70 -13.81
CA LEU A 99 -8.92 6.07 -15.01
C LEU A 99 -9.05 7.56 -15.37
N LYS A 100 -9.22 8.45 -14.38
CA LYS A 100 -9.29 9.92 -14.61
C LYS A 100 -7.93 10.57 -14.91
N SER A 101 -6.82 9.91 -14.58
CA SER A 101 -5.46 10.42 -14.74
C SER A 101 -4.79 10.00 -16.07
N ASN A 102 -3.48 10.23 -16.18
CA ASN A 102 -2.64 9.74 -17.30
C ASN A 102 -2.61 8.23 -17.46
N ILE A 103 -2.95 7.47 -16.42
CA ILE A 103 -2.90 6.02 -16.47
C ILE A 103 -3.83 5.46 -17.55
N LYS A 104 -4.90 6.19 -17.93
CA LYS A 104 -5.79 5.83 -19.05
C LYS A 104 -5.08 5.66 -20.40
N ASN A 105 -3.93 6.32 -20.58
CA ASN A 105 -3.18 6.27 -21.83
C ASN A 105 -2.37 4.97 -21.98
N ILE A 106 -2.16 4.23 -20.89
CA ILE A 106 -1.35 3.00 -20.85
C ILE A 106 -2.17 1.77 -20.44
N ILE A 107 -3.46 1.95 -20.12
CA ILE A 107 -4.37 0.87 -19.73
C ILE A 107 -5.39 0.66 -20.85
N PRO A 108 -5.28 -0.44 -21.63
CA PRO A 108 -6.30 -0.76 -22.62
C PRO A 108 -7.57 -1.23 -21.92
N ILE A 109 -8.72 -0.75 -22.41
CA ILE A 109 -10.05 -1.14 -21.95
C ILE A 109 -10.78 -1.75 -23.14
N ASP A 110 -11.53 -2.81 -22.90
CA ASP A 110 -12.47 -3.41 -23.84
C ASP A 110 -13.90 -3.15 -23.34
N ASP A 111 -14.68 -2.33 -24.05
CA ASP A 111 -16.05 -1.93 -23.66
C ASP A 111 -17.10 -3.03 -23.84
N ASP A 112 -16.77 -4.09 -24.59
CA ASP A 112 -17.62 -5.26 -24.76
C ASP A 112 -17.60 -6.14 -23.50
N GLN A 113 -16.47 -6.15 -22.79
CA GLN A 113 -16.40 -6.76 -21.45
C GLN A 113 -17.28 -5.97 -20.48
N LYS A 114 -18.22 -6.63 -19.81
CA LYS A 114 -19.09 -6.01 -18.80
C LYS A 114 -18.55 -6.21 -17.38
N PRO A 115 -18.65 -5.19 -16.52
CA PRO A 115 -18.25 -5.33 -15.13
C PRO A 115 -19.15 -6.35 -14.41
N VAL A 116 -18.56 -7.15 -13.52
CA VAL A 116 -19.28 -8.12 -12.69
C VAL A 116 -19.93 -7.45 -11.48
N ASP A 117 -20.91 -8.12 -10.87
CA ASP A 117 -21.32 -7.83 -9.49
C ASP A 117 -20.22 -8.33 -8.55
N VAL A 118 -19.45 -7.38 -8.00
CA VAL A 118 -18.31 -7.66 -7.14
C VAL A 118 -18.75 -8.40 -5.87
N ALA A 119 -19.86 -8.00 -5.24
CA ALA A 119 -20.32 -8.61 -4.00
C ALA A 119 -20.82 -10.05 -4.22
N GLU A 120 -21.46 -10.32 -5.37
CA GLU A 120 -21.84 -11.68 -5.77
C GLU A 120 -20.64 -12.59 -6.01
N GLU A 121 -19.67 -12.14 -6.81
CA GLU A 121 -18.48 -12.95 -7.14
C GLU A 121 -17.62 -13.24 -5.91
N PHE A 122 -17.60 -12.32 -4.94
CA PHE A 122 -16.91 -12.50 -3.65
C PHE A 122 -17.62 -13.53 -2.77
N ARG A 123 -18.95 -13.48 -2.67
CA ARG A 123 -19.75 -14.50 -1.95
C ARG A 123 -19.57 -15.88 -2.57
N LYS A 124 -19.67 -15.98 -3.91
CA LYS A 124 -19.49 -17.22 -4.67
C LYS A 124 -18.15 -17.89 -4.39
N ARG A 125 -17.08 -17.11 -4.22
CA ARG A 125 -15.73 -17.60 -3.93
C ARG A 125 -15.37 -17.63 -2.45
N SER A 126 -16.32 -17.30 -1.57
CA SER A 126 -16.12 -17.24 -0.12
C SER A 126 -14.90 -16.39 0.26
N VAL A 127 -14.77 -15.21 -0.36
CA VAL A 127 -13.67 -14.28 -0.05
C VAL A 127 -13.73 -13.89 1.42
N GLU A 128 -12.60 -13.96 2.12
CA GLU A 128 -12.51 -13.60 3.53
C GLU A 128 -11.86 -12.25 3.77
N VAL A 129 -10.84 -11.93 2.98
CA VAL A 129 -10.08 -10.67 3.03
C VAL A 129 -9.89 -10.18 1.61
N ALA A 130 -10.05 -8.87 1.40
CA ALA A 130 -9.84 -8.26 0.11
C ALA A 130 -8.90 -7.05 0.22
N VAL A 131 -7.98 -6.95 -0.74
CA VAL A 131 -6.97 -5.89 -0.79
C VAL A 131 -7.28 -4.92 -1.92
N ILE A 132 -7.36 -3.63 -1.59
CA ILE A 132 -7.57 -2.55 -2.57
C ILE A 132 -6.21 -1.95 -2.94
N LEU A 133 -5.82 -2.08 -4.20
CA LEU A 133 -4.57 -1.62 -4.83
C LEU A 133 -4.84 -0.84 -6.13
N LEU A 134 -5.87 0.00 -6.11
CA LEU A 134 -6.29 0.80 -7.25
C LEU A 134 -5.36 2.01 -7.49
N PRO A 135 -5.37 2.66 -8.67
CA PRO A 135 -4.55 3.85 -8.89
C PRO A 135 -4.82 4.97 -7.88
N THR A 136 -3.78 5.68 -7.46
CA THR A 136 -3.98 6.79 -6.50
C THR A 136 -4.87 7.88 -7.08
N GLY A 137 -5.84 8.38 -6.31
CA GLY A 137 -6.76 9.46 -6.73
C GLY A 137 -8.16 8.98 -7.12
N CYS A 138 -8.39 7.66 -7.19
CA CYS A 138 -9.74 7.10 -7.40
C CYS A 138 -10.49 6.95 -6.06
N HIS A 139 -11.20 8.00 -5.66
CA HIS A 139 -11.92 8.02 -4.38
C HIS A 139 -13.27 7.30 -4.48
N GLU A 140 -13.98 7.48 -5.59
CA GLU A 140 -15.29 6.85 -5.83
C GLU A 140 -15.13 5.34 -5.99
N ALA A 141 -14.11 4.90 -6.71
CA ALA A 141 -13.79 3.48 -6.89
C ALA A 141 -13.42 2.82 -5.56
N VAL A 142 -12.47 3.38 -4.79
CA VAL A 142 -12.08 2.80 -3.49
C VAL A 142 -13.28 2.67 -2.56
N LYS A 143 -14.13 3.69 -2.48
CA LYS A 143 -15.36 3.65 -1.67
C LYS A 143 -16.35 2.58 -2.16
N PHE A 144 -16.56 2.48 -3.47
CA PHE A 144 -17.42 1.44 -4.05
C PHE A 144 -16.92 0.03 -3.70
N TYR A 145 -15.64 -0.24 -3.93
CA TYR A 145 -15.07 -1.56 -3.64
C TYR A 145 -15.09 -1.87 -2.15
N ALA A 146 -14.74 -0.93 -1.27
CA ALA A 146 -14.82 -1.13 0.18
C ALA A 146 -16.25 -1.51 0.63
N MET A 147 -17.27 -0.86 0.08
CA MET A 147 -18.67 -1.19 0.39
C MET A 147 -19.08 -2.58 -0.13
N ALA A 148 -18.70 -2.93 -1.36
CA ALA A 148 -18.99 -4.23 -1.97
C ALA A 148 -18.30 -5.39 -1.23
N ILE A 149 -17.06 -5.18 -0.77
CA ILE A 149 -16.30 -6.14 0.05
C ILE A 149 -17.06 -6.41 1.36
N LEU A 150 -17.52 -5.36 2.04
CA LEU A 150 -18.29 -5.49 3.28
C LEU A 150 -19.64 -6.18 3.03
N ASP A 151 -20.34 -5.86 1.93
CA ASP A 151 -21.59 -6.53 1.53
C ASP A 151 -21.41 -8.03 1.29
N ALA A 152 -20.22 -8.44 0.85
CA ALA A 152 -19.87 -9.84 0.67
C ALA A 152 -19.45 -10.57 1.96
N GLY A 153 -19.33 -9.87 3.10
CA GLY A 153 -18.88 -10.45 4.36
C GLY A 153 -17.35 -10.60 4.48
N ALA A 154 -16.58 -9.81 3.73
CA ALA A 154 -15.12 -9.85 3.70
C ALA A 154 -14.47 -8.65 4.41
N CYS A 155 -13.25 -8.83 4.90
CA CYS A 155 -12.45 -7.78 5.52
C CYS A 155 -11.84 -6.87 4.45
N VAL A 156 -11.60 -5.59 4.79
CA VAL A 156 -10.98 -4.63 3.86
C VAL A 156 -9.56 -4.30 4.32
N VAL A 157 -8.59 -4.54 3.44
CA VAL A 157 -7.24 -3.96 3.53
C VAL A 157 -7.11 -2.91 2.45
N ASN A 158 -7.05 -1.64 2.85
CA ASN A 158 -6.91 -0.52 1.93
C ASN A 158 -5.43 -0.14 1.77
N GLY A 159 -4.85 -0.48 0.63
CA GLY A 159 -3.50 -0.09 0.26
C GLY A 159 -3.38 1.37 -0.22
N MET A 160 -4.51 2.05 -0.46
CA MET A 160 -4.55 3.34 -1.15
C MET A 160 -4.80 4.53 -0.20
N PRO A 161 -4.38 5.76 -0.55
CA PRO A 161 -4.65 6.97 0.25
C PRO A 161 -6.11 7.40 0.35
N SER A 162 -6.98 6.93 -0.56
CA SER A 162 -8.41 7.21 -0.50
C SER A 162 -9.00 6.71 0.82
N HIS A 163 -9.93 7.48 1.40
CA HIS A 163 -10.43 7.21 2.74
C HIS A 163 -11.32 5.96 2.81
N VAL A 164 -10.92 5.01 3.67
CA VAL A 164 -11.73 3.84 4.06
C VAL A 164 -11.89 3.83 5.58
N VAL A 165 -10.79 3.85 6.33
CA VAL A 165 -10.85 3.87 7.81
C VAL A 165 -11.25 5.23 8.38
N LYS A 166 -11.26 6.28 7.54
CA LYS A 166 -11.72 7.64 7.89
C LYS A 166 -13.13 7.95 7.37
N ASP A 167 -13.76 7.07 6.59
CA ASP A 167 -15.15 7.26 6.16
C ASP A 167 -16.09 6.62 7.19
N SER A 168 -16.81 7.48 7.92
CA SER A 168 -17.78 7.07 8.95
C SER A 168 -18.79 6.01 8.48
N ASN A 169 -19.28 6.08 7.24
CA ASN A 169 -20.28 5.13 6.74
C ASN A 169 -19.68 3.72 6.58
N ILE A 170 -18.46 3.65 6.07
CA ILE A 170 -17.73 2.38 5.89
C ILE A 170 -17.39 1.79 7.26
N VAL A 171 -16.88 2.63 8.17
CA VAL A 171 -16.52 2.22 9.54
C VAL A 171 -17.73 1.68 10.29
N GLU A 172 -18.86 2.40 10.28
CA GLU A 172 -20.09 1.96 10.95
C GLU A 172 -20.61 0.64 10.40
N LYS A 173 -20.58 0.47 9.08
CA LYS A 173 -20.99 -0.79 8.44
C LYS A 173 -20.08 -1.95 8.86
N ALA A 174 -18.77 -1.73 8.85
CA ALA A 174 -17.78 -2.72 9.27
C ALA A 174 -17.95 -3.15 10.74
N ILE A 175 -18.24 -2.19 11.64
CA ILE A 175 -18.56 -2.47 13.05
C ILE A 175 -19.81 -3.35 13.14
N LYS A 176 -20.90 -2.99 12.45
CA LYS A 176 -22.17 -3.74 12.47
C LYS A 176 -22.00 -5.19 11.98
N LEU A 177 -21.11 -5.40 11.02
CA LEU A 177 -20.85 -6.71 10.44
C LEU A 177 -19.78 -7.53 11.18
N GLY A 178 -19.08 -6.94 12.16
CA GLY A 178 -17.96 -7.61 12.82
C GLY A 178 -16.76 -7.84 11.90
N LEU A 179 -16.57 -6.99 10.88
CA LEU A 179 -15.53 -7.11 9.87
C LEU A 179 -14.44 -6.05 10.07
N PRO A 180 -13.15 -6.42 10.14
CA PRO A 180 -12.07 -5.48 10.36
C PRO A 180 -11.73 -4.67 9.09
N LEU A 181 -11.29 -3.44 9.33
CA LEU A 181 -10.70 -2.53 8.35
C LEU A 181 -9.25 -2.22 8.75
N ILE A 182 -8.32 -2.36 7.79
CA ILE A 182 -6.94 -1.89 7.91
C ILE A 182 -6.68 -0.88 6.79
N GLY A 183 -6.19 0.32 7.13
CA GLY A 183 -6.01 1.43 6.19
C GLY A 183 -5.61 2.73 6.91
N ASP A 184 -5.39 3.84 6.21
CA ASP A 184 -5.34 4.01 4.75
C ASP A 184 -3.90 4.29 4.29
N ASP A 185 -3.59 3.96 3.04
CA ASP A 185 -2.27 4.03 2.40
C ASP A 185 -1.23 3.13 3.07
N VAL A 186 -0.87 2.01 2.44
CA VAL A 186 0.09 1.08 3.05
C VAL A 186 1.49 1.70 3.11
N LYS A 187 2.23 1.42 4.19
CA LYS A 187 3.64 1.76 4.29
C LYS A 187 4.46 0.86 3.39
N SER A 188 5.65 1.31 3.05
CA SER A 188 6.71 0.46 2.53
C SER A 188 7.62 0.02 3.68
N GLN A 189 8.29 -1.13 3.54
CA GLN A 189 9.21 -1.63 4.55
C GLN A 189 10.35 -0.63 4.78
N ILE A 190 10.96 -0.17 3.69
CA ILE A 190 12.04 0.81 3.69
C ILE A 190 11.74 1.88 2.65
N GLY A 191 11.09 2.98 3.06
CA GLY A 191 10.74 4.08 2.17
C GLY A 191 11.60 5.33 2.34
N ALA A 192 11.67 6.16 1.31
CA ALA A 192 12.39 7.45 1.37
C ALA A 192 11.88 8.34 2.52
N THR A 193 10.55 8.43 2.69
CA THR A 193 9.95 9.26 3.74
C THR A 193 10.34 8.83 5.16
N ILE A 194 10.42 7.52 5.44
CA ILE A 194 10.81 7.06 6.80
C ILE A 194 12.29 7.28 7.06
N ILE A 195 13.16 7.08 6.07
CA ILE A 195 14.59 7.38 6.17
C ILE A 195 14.80 8.88 6.40
N HIS A 196 14.18 9.71 5.56
CA HIS A 196 14.28 11.16 5.64
C HIS A 196 13.81 11.69 7.00
N ARG A 197 12.61 11.30 7.44
CA ARG A 197 12.04 11.70 8.73
C ARG A 197 12.92 11.25 9.91
N SER A 198 13.45 10.03 9.86
CA SER A 198 14.32 9.52 10.93
C SER A 198 15.60 10.34 11.07
N LEU A 199 16.21 10.72 9.94
CA LEU A 199 17.41 11.56 9.93
C LEU A 199 17.11 13.01 10.28
N ALA A 200 15.98 13.56 9.81
CA ALA A 200 15.54 14.91 10.20
C ALA A 200 15.37 15.00 11.72
N ASN A 201 14.72 14.01 12.34
CA ASN A 201 14.52 13.96 13.80
C ASN A 201 15.83 13.71 14.59
N LEU A 202 16.87 13.15 13.96
CA LEU A 202 18.18 12.96 14.60
C LEU A 202 18.87 14.28 14.95
N PHE A 203 18.67 15.33 14.15
CA PHE A 203 19.25 16.65 14.39
C PHE A 203 18.84 17.22 15.76
N PRO A 204 17.55 17.52 16.01
CA PRO A 204 17.14 18.09 17.30
C PRO A 204 17.40 17.12 18.46
N MET A 205 17.31 15.81 18.24
CA MET A 205 17.63 14.80 19.26
C MET A 205 19.10 14.88 19.75
N ARG A 206 20.02 15.41 18.94
CA ARG A 206 21.43 15.61 19.29
C ARG A 206 21.79 17.07 19.57
N GLY A 207 20.79 17.95 19.68
CA GLY A 207 21.01 19.39 19.84
C GLY A 207 21.57 20.08 18.60
N ALA A 208 21.51 19.43 17.44
CA ALA A 208 21.80 20.03 16.14
C ALA A 208 20.53 20.69 15.56
N ILE A 209 20.72 21.63 14.65
CA ILE A 209 19.61 22.34 13.98
C ILE A 209 19.59 21.88 12.52
N LEU A 210 18.43 21.40 12.06
CA LEU A 210 18.18 21.23 10.63
C LEU A 210 17.73 22.57 10.07
N ASP A 211 18.41 23.08 9.05
CA ASP A 211 18.09 24.36 8.42
C ASP A 211 17.29 24.15 7.12
N ARG A 212 17.73 23.21 6.28
CA ARG A 212 17.11 22.96 4.97
C ARG A 212 17.16 21.49 4.61
N THR A 213 16.17 21.02 3.86
CA THR A 213 16.17 19.67 3.35
C THR A 213 15.40 19.49 2.04
N ILE A 214 15.88 18.58 1.21
CA ILE A 214 15.19 18.18 -0.03
C ILE A 214 15.05 16.66 -0.11
N GLN A 215 13.96 16.21 -0.74
CA GLN A 215 13.78 14.84 -1.20
C GLN A 215 13.18 14.84 -2.60
N LEU A 216 13.85 14.14 -3.51
CA LEU A 216 13.45 14.00 -4.90
C LEU A 216 13.27 12.51 -5.18
N ASP A 217 12.07 12.11 -5.61
CA ASP A 217 11.73 10.72 -5.94
C ASP A 217 11.52 10.59 -7.47
N TRP A 218 11.99 9.52 -8.10
CA TRP A 218 11.65 9.17 -9.50
C TRP A 218 11.48 7.64 -9.65
N GLY A 219 10.75 7.23 -10.68
CA GLY A 219 10.48 5.81 -10.95
C GLY A 219 9.79 5.58 -12.28
N GLY A 220 9.65 4.32 -12.69
CA GLY A 220 9.15 3.92 -14.01
C GLY A 220 7.84 3.13 -14.01
N SER A 221 7.16 3.02 -12.86
CA SER A 221 5.94 2.23 -12.73
C SER A 221 4.70 3.00 -13.20
N SER A 222 3.61 2.27 -13.44
CA SER A 222 2.31 2.87 -13.75
C SER A 222 1.80 3.80 -12.63
N ASP A 223 2.20 3.58 -11.37
CA ASP A 223 1.88 4.49 -10.26
C ASP A 223 2.62 5.84 -10.42
N PHE A 224 3.91 5.84 -10.80
CA PHE A 224 4.62 7.10 -11.10
C PHE A 224 4.01 7.85 -12.28
N CYS A 225 3.57 7.14 -13.32
CA CYS A 225 2.82 7.73 -14.43
C CYS A 225 1.51 8.38 -13.95
N ASN A 226 0.81 7.73 -13.02
CA ASN A 226 -0.43 8.21 -12.42
C ASN A 226 -0.23 9.42 -11.48
N LEU A 227 0.92 9.52 -10.80
CA LEU A 227 1.22 10.59 -9.84
C LEU A 227 1.52 11.95 -10.49
N LEU A 228 1.83 11.95 -11.79
CA LEU A 228 2.20 13.15 -12.52
C LEU A 228 1.05 13.59 -13.43
N THR A 229 0.65 14.86 -13.33
CA THR A 229 -0.33 15.49 -14.22
C THR A 229 0.41 16.24 -15.33
N PRO A 230 0.12 16.00 -16.62
CA PRO A 230 0.69 16.79 -17.69
C PRO A 230 -0.01 18.14 -17.73
N GLN A 231 0.78 19.21 -17.76
CA GLN A 231 0.30 20.52 -18.10
C GLN A 231 0.18 20.68 -19.62
N SER A 232 -0.56 21.69 -20.05
CA SER A 232 -0.76 22.01 -21.46
C SER A 232 0.54 22.33 -22.22
N ASN A 233 1.63 22.63 -21.52
CA ASN A 233 2.97 22.85 -22.05
C ASN A 233 3.82 21.55 -22.15
N GLY A 234 3.27 20.39 -21.76
CA GLY A 234 3.98 19.10 -21.75
C GLY A 234 4.75 18.79 -20.48
N GLU A 235 4.81 19.70 -19.49
CA GLU A 235 5.47 19.45 -18.21
C GLU A 235 4.65 18.52 -17.31
N LEU A 236 5.31 17.62 -16.61
CA LEU A 236 4.70 16.72 -15.64
C LEU A 236 4.79 17.32 -14.23
N ILE A 237 3.65 17.52 -13.57
CA ILE A 237 3.60 18.13 -12.24
C ILE A 237 2.96 17.19 -11.22
N TYR A 238 3.61 17.10 -10.07
CA TYR A 238 3.10 16.40 -8.90
C TYR A 238 1.85 17.08 -8.34
N GLU A 239 0.80 16.31 -8.05
CA GLU A 239 -0.43 16.86 -7.46
C GLU A 239 -0.14 17.74 -6.23
N LYS A 240 -0.63 18.99 -6.29
CA LYS A 240 -0.30 20.06 -5.32
C LYS A 240 -0.55 19.64 -3.86
N GLY A 241 -1.59 18.85 -3.60
CA GLY A 241 -1.96 18.38 -2.26
C GLY A 241 -1.01 17.31 -1.68
N LYS A 242 -0.53 16.37 -2.50
CA LYS A 242 0.40 15.32 -2.03
C LYS A 242 1.79 15.88 -1.71
N ARG A 243 2.21 16.92 -2.44
CA ARG A 243 3.48 17.62 -2.18
C ARG A 243 3.50 18.14 -0.74
N GLN A 244 2.43 18.83 -0.37
CA GLN A 244 2.30 19.44 0.94
C GLN A 244 2.23 18.39 2.05
N ALA A 245 1.42 17.34 1.89
CA ALA A 245 1.29 16.27 2.87
C ALA A 245 2.62 15.54 3.14
N LYS A 246 3.42 15.27 2.09
CA LYS A 246 4.75 14.64 2.25
C LYS A 246 5.73 15.57 2.98
N THR A 247 5.77 16.85 2.59
CA THR A 247 6.62 17.86 3.26
C THR A 247 6.27 17.95 4.74
N GLU A 248 4.99 18.10 5.08
CA GLU A 248 4.51 18.17 6.46
C GLU A 248 4.90 16.91 7.25
N ALA A 249 4.79 15.71 6.66
CA ALA A 249 5.13 14.46 7.34
C ALA A 249 6.60 14.33 7.76
N VAL A 250 7.54 14.98 7.05
CA VAL A 250 8.98 14.93 7.38
C VAL A 250 9.34 15.94 8.47
N VAL A 251 8.75 17.13 8.44
CA VAL A 251 9.08 18.22 9.38
C VAL A 251 8.15 18.30 10.59
N ALA A 252 7.05 17.53 10.63
CA ALA A 252 6.00 17.63 11.64
C ALA A 252 6.49 17.66 13.10
N ASN A 253 7.54 16.89 13.40
CA ASN A 253 8.07 16.73 14.77
C ASN A 253 9.29 17.61 15.05
N LEU A 254 9.70 18.47 14.12
CA LEU A 254 10.85 19.36 14.32
C LEU A 254 10.44 20.55 15.20
N PRO A 255 11.22 20.91 16.25
CA PRO A 255 10.93 22.07 17.08
C PRO A 255 10.91 23.38 16.29
N ASN A 256 11.72 23.47 15.24
CA ASN A 256 11.87 24.62 14.36
C ASN A 256 11.19 24.43 13.00
N ARG A 257 10.15 23.58 12.90
CA ARG A 257 9.56 23.18 11.61
C ARG A 257 9.17 24.35 10.69
N ASP A 258 8.76 25.48 11.27
CA ASP A 258 8.30 26.65 10.52
C ASP A 258 9.48 27.42 9.89
N ASP A 259 10.70 27.20 10.38
CA ASP A 259 11.94 27.80 9.89
C ASP A 259 12.69 26.89 8.90
N VAL A 260 12.32 25.60 8.81
CA VAL A 260 13.01 24.63 7.94
C VAL A 260 12.56 24.80 6.49
N GLU A 261 13.49 25.11 5.58
CA GLU A 261 13.20 25.07 4.15
C GLU A 261 13.14 23.62 3.67
N CYS A 262 11.93 23.07 3.53
CA CYS A 262 11.72 21.67 3.14
C CYS A 262 11.05 21.57 1.76
N ARG A 263 11.62 20.74 0.86
CA ARG A 263 11.00 20.42 -0.42
C ARG A 263 11.01 18.92 -0.71
N ILE A 264 9.82 18.32 -0.83
CA ILE A 264 9.66 16.93 -1.22
C ILE A 264 8.85 16.87 -2.51
N SER A 265 9.33 16.15 -3.53
CA SER A 265 8.63 16.01 -4.81
C SER A 265 8.95 14.68 -5.47
N ALA A 266 7.95 14.09 -6.14
CA ALA A 266 8.26 13.24 -7.28
C ALA A 266 8.70 14.15 -8.43
N VAL A 267 9.83 13.86 -9.06
CA VAL A 267 10.44 14.76 -10.06
C VAL A 267 10.28 14.28 -11.48
N ASP A 268 10.13 12.95 -11.70
CA ASP A 268 10.00 12.41 -13.05
C ASP A 268 9.39 11.01 -13.09
N TYR A 269 8.90 10.64 -14.28
CA TYR A 269 8.51 9.28 -14.67
C TYR A 269 9.47 8.78 -15.75
N ILE A 270 10.26 7.76 -15.42
CA ILE A 270 11.36 7.26 -16.27
C ILE A 270 11.06 5.79 -16.64
N PRO A 271 10.42 5.51 -17.79
CA PRO A 271 9.86 4.19 -18.09
C PRO A 271 10.85 3.02 -18.02
N PHE A 272 12.12 3.24 -18.38
CA PHE A 272 13.12 2.17 -18.41
C PHE A 272 13.49 1.65 -17.00
N LEU A 273 13.21 2.44 -15.95
CA LEU A 273 13.39 2.01 -14.56
C LEU A 273 12.37 0.96 -14.13
N LYS A 274 11.27 0.79 -14.88
CA LYS A 274 10.20 -0.16 -14.53
C LYS A 274 9.73 0.07 -13.09
N ASN A 275 9.59 -0.98 -12.27
CA ASN A 275 9.11 -0.85 -10.90
C ASN A 275 10.16 -0.33 -9.90
N GLN A 276 11.35 0.02 -10.38
CA GLN A 276 12.38 0.64 -9.56
C GLN A 276 11.97 2.06 -9.21
N LYS A 277 12.25 2.39 -7.96
CA LYS A 277 12.12 3.72 -7.40
C LYS A 277 13.44 4.12 -6.78
N GLU A 278 13.88 5.29 -7.17
CA GLU A 278 15.04 5.92 -6.60
C GLU A 278 14.64 7.21 -5.89
N ALA A 279 15.37 7.53 -4.83
CA ALA A 279 15.20 8.78 -4.12
C ALA A 279 16.56 9.37 -3.76
N TYR A 280 16.66 10.68 -3.92
CA TYR A 280 17.76 11.49 -3.41
C TYR A 280 17.27 12.38 -2.28
N MET A 281 17.99 12.36 -1.16
CA MET A 281 17.71 13.19 0.01
C MET A 281 18.96 13.99 0.36
N ARG A 282 18.78 15.27 0.70
CA ARG A 282 19.85 16.10 1.26
C ARG A 282 19.33 16.85 2.47
N LEU A 283 20.01 16.68 3.59
CA LEU A 283 19.76 17.40 4.84
C LEU A 283 20.94 18.32 5.12
N GLU A 284 20.68 19.61 5.32
CA GLU A 284 21.68 20.62 5.66
C GLU A 284 21.32 21.28 6.99
N GLY A 285 22.31 21.46 7.85
CA GLY A 285 22.09 22.09 9.15
C GLY A 285 23.38 22.50 9.84
N ARG A 286 23.27 22.74 11.16
CA ARG A 286 24.36 23.21 12.01
C ARG A 286 24.54 22.34 13.25
N ILE A 287 25.79 22.04 13.58
CA ILE A 287 26.20 21.28 14.78
C ILE A 287 26.92 22.20 15.78
N PHE A 288 27.63 21.61 16.76
CA PHE A 288 28.36 22.34 17.81
C PHE A 288 29.19 23.51 17.24
N GLY A 289 29.10 24.68 17.88
CA GLY A 289 29.77 25.90 17.44
C GLY A 289 29.17 26.54 16.17
N GLY A 290 28.01 26.07 15.70
CA GLY A 290 27.39 26.53 14.46
C GLY A 290 28.06 26.00 13.20
N ALA A 291 28.95 25.01 13.33
CA ALA A 291 29.63 24.42 12.18
C ALA A 291 28.62 23.75 11.24
N PRO A 292 28.75 23.91 9.91
CA PRO A 292 27.80 23.32 8.96
C PRO A 292 27.97 21.80 8.90
N VAL A 293 26.86 21.10 8.72
CA VAL A 293 26.82 19.67 8.39
C VAL A 293 25.88 19.45 7.21
N ARG A 294 26.26 18.50 6.35
CA ARG A 294 25.43 18.06 5.23
C ARG A 294 25.44 16.54 5.16
N VAL A 295 24.25 15.97 4.93
CA VAL A 295 24.05 14.54 4.72
C VAL A 295 23.35 14.37 3.38
N ASP A 296 24.00 13.67 2.45
CA ASP A 296 23.44 13.26 1.16
C ASP A 296 23.18 11.75 1.18
N ILE A 297 21.99 11.35 0.74
CA ILE A 297 21.60 9.93 0.68
C ILE A 297 20.93 9.67 -0.65
N THR A 298 21.32 8.57 -1.28
CA THR A 298 20.58 7.94 -2.36
C THR A 298 19.96 6.64 -1.86
N MET A 299 18.75 6.37 -2.32
CA MET A 299 18.01 5.15 -2.00
C MET A 299 17.53 4.53 -3.31
N PHE A 300 17.62 3.21 -3.39
CA PHE A 300 17.06 2.38 -4.45
C PHE A 300 16.17 1.33 -3.82
N VAL A 301 14.96 1.13 -4.36
CA VAL A 301 14.04 0.06 -3.97
C VAL A 301 13.23 -0.45 -5.16
N GLU A 302 12.79 -1.71 -5.07
CA GLU A 302 11.73 -2.27 -5.91
C GLU A 302 10.38 -1.96 -5.22
N ASP A 303 9.63 -0.98 -5.73
CA ASP A 303 8.57 -0.30 -4.97
C ASP A 303 7.39 -1.23 -4.63
N GLY A 304 7.01 -2.12 -5.56
CA GLY A 304 5.99 -3.13 -5.38
C GLY A 304 6.35 -4.13 -4.27
N ASN A 305 7.55 -4.70 -4.36
CA ASN A 305 8.09 -5.62 -3.35
C ASN A 305 8.21 -4.98 -1.97
N ASN A 306 8.55 -3.68 -1.93
CA ASN A 306 8.70 -2.92 -0.70
C ASN A 306 7.39 -2.77 0.09
N SER A 307 6.23 -3.00 -0.53
CA SER A 307 4.91 -2.94 0.14
C SER A 307 4.25 -4.32 0.28
N ALA A 308 4.62 -5.29 -0.55
CA ALA A 308 4.01 -6.62 -0.60
C ALA A 308 4.04 -7.38 0.74
N GLY A 309 5.18 -7.38 1.45
CA GLY A 309 5.30 -8.05 2.75
C GLY A 309 4.37 -7.45 3.81
N ILE A 310 4.23 -6.12 3.82
CA ILE A 310 3.32 -5.41 4.74
C ILE A 310 1.87 -5.77 4.43
N ILE A 311 1.49 -5.85 3.15
CA ILE A 311 0.13 -6.25 2.74
C ILE A 311 -0.16 -7.70 3.15
N ALA A 312 0.80 -8.61 2.97
CA ALA A 312 0.66 -10.00 3.42
C ALA A 312 0.41 -10.08 4.94
N ASP A 313 1.10 -9.27 5.74
CA ASP A 313 0.84 -9.18 7.17
C ASP A 313 -0.53 -8.56 7.49
N CYS A 314 -0.96 -7.54 6.73
CA CYS A 314 -2.32 -6.99 6.86
C CYS A 314 -3.40 -8.05 6.59
N ILE A 315 -3.19 -8.92 5.59
CA ILE A 315 -4.11 -10.03 5.28
C ILE A 315 -4.21 -10.98 6.48
N ARG A 316 -3.06 -11.43 6.99
CA ARG A 316 -2.98 -12.37 8.13
C ARG A 316 -3.64 -11.77 9.37
N VAL A 317 -3.35 -10.51 9.68
CA VAL A 317 -3.91 -9.79 10.83
C VAL A 317 -5.41 -9.55 10.68
N SER A 318 -5.89 -9.25 9.47
CA SER A 318 -7.33 -9.12 9.19
C SER A 318 -8.07 -10.42 9.47
N LYS A 319 -7.51 -11.57 9.07
CA LYS A 319 -8.11 -12.87 9.38
C LYS A 319 -8.19 -13.12 10.89
N ILE A 320 -7.13 -12.82 11.65
CA ILE A 320 -7.13 -12.93 13.12
C ILE A 320 -8.27 -12.11 13.72
N ALA A 321 -8.43 -10.85 13.30
CA ALA A 321 -9.50 -10.00 13.78
C ALA A 321 -10.90 -10.52 13.38
N LYS A 322 -11.05 -11.04 12.16
CA LYS A 322 -12.29 -11.66 11.67
C LYS A 322 -12.71 -12.85 12.52
N ASP A 323 -11.79 -13.75 12.86
CA ASP A 323 -12.09 -14.93 13.68
C ASP A 323 -12.49 -14.56 15.11
N ARG A 324 -11.94 -13.43 15.60
CA ARG A 324 -12.31 -12.82 16.89
C ARG A 324 -13.59 -11.99 16.82
N LYS A 325 -14.21 -11.87 15.65
CA LYS A 325 -15.42 -11.06 15.37
C LYS A 325 -15.22 -9.58 15.70
N ILE A 326 -14.01 -9.07 15.50
CA ILE A 326 -13.66 -7.67 15.74
C ILE A 326 -13.96 -6.87 14.47
N GLY A 327 -14.97 -6.01 14.55
CA GLY A 327 -15.41 -5.14 13.46
C GLY A 327 -14.90 -3.71 13.57
N GLY A 328 -14.88 -3.01 12.44
CA GLY A 328 -14.45 -1.62 12.35
C GLY A 328 -12.94 -1.49 12.18
N VAL A 329 -12.40 -0.31 12.50
CA VAL A 329 -10.97 -0.03 12.30
C VAL A 329 -10.12 -0.81 13.30
N LEU A 330 -9.19 -1.60 12.79
CA LEU A 330 -8.16 -2.24 13.59
C LEU A 330 -7.02 -1.24 13.81
N GLN A 331 -7.09 -0.49 14.92
CA GLN A 331 -6.25 0.65 15.22
C GLN A 331 -4.78 0.26 15.36
N SER A 332 -4.49 -0.81 16.09
CA SER A 332 -3.12 -1.29 16.33
C SER A 332 -2.41 -1.68 15.03
N ALA A 333 -3.14 -2.30 14.10
CA ALA A 333 -2.62 -2.67 12.78
C ALA A 333 -2.48 -1.43 11.88
N SER A 334 -3.51 -0.59 11.81
CA SER A 334 -3.51 0.60 10.95
C SER A 334 -2.38 1.56 11.32
N SER A 335 -2.17 1.85 12.62
CA SER A 335 -1.07 2.74 13.05
C SER A 335 0.31 2.21 12.68
N PHE A 336 0.48 0.88 12.65
CA PHE A 336 1.76 0.27 12.31
C PHE A 336 1.97 0.14 10.80
N PHE A 337 0.98 -0.36 10.06
CA PHE A 337 1.10 -0.71 8.64
C PHE A 337 0.76 0.42 7.66
N ASN A 338 0.07 1.48 8.09
CA ASN A 338 -0.46 2.50 7.19
C ASN A 338 0.10 3.90 7.44
N LYS A 339 0.19 4.72 6.39
CA LYS A 339 0.68 6.11 6.44
C LYS A 339 -0.35 7.07 7.00
N HIS A 340 -1.63 6.77 6.83
CA HIS A 340 -2.74 7.63 7.26
C HIS A 340 -3.76 6.90 8.16
N PRO A 341 -3.31 6.33 9.30
CA PRO A 341 -4.22 5.74 10.29
C PRO A 341 -5.15 6.80 10.92
N PRO A 342 -6.20 6.39 11.66
CA PRO A 342 -7.01 7.32 12.46
C PRO A 342 -6.20 7.98 13.59
N GLU A 343 -5.41 7.21 14.32
CA GLU A 343 -4.44 7.67 15.33
C GLU A 343 -3.01 7.47 14.81
N GLN A 344 -2.28 8.56 14.61
CA GLN A 344 -0.86 8.51 14.25
C GLN A 344 -0.03 8.21 15.50
N LEU A 345 0.80 7.17 15.43
CA LEU A 345 1.70 6.77 16.51
C LEU A 345 3.14 6.74 16.02
N ASP A 346 4.07 6.85 16.97
CA ASP A 346 5.46 6.46 16.75
C ASP A 346 5.54 4.96 16.39
N ASP A 347 6.42 4.61 15.45
CA ASP A 347 6.48 3.25 14.89
C ASP A 347 6.81 2.19 15.95
N TYR A 348 7.63 2.52 16.98
CA TYR A 348 7.92 1.60 18.08
C TYR A 348 6.68 1.33 18.94
N VAL A 349 5.94 2.39 19.26
CA VAL A 349 4.69 2.29 20.03
C VAL A 349 3.62 1.54 19.22
N ALA A 350 3.50 1.83 17.93
CA ALA A 350 2.58 1.14 17.02
C ALA A 350 2.89 -0.35 16.94
N LYS A 351 4.17 -0.73 16.79
CA LYS A 351 4.60 -2.14 16.79
C LYS A 351 4.23 -2.85 18.09
N LYS A 352 4.49 -2.19 19.23
CA LYS A 352 4.12 -2.75 20.55
C LYS A 352 2.61 -2.99 20.66
N ARG A 353 1.78 -2.02 20.26
CA ARG A 353 0.31 -2.18 20.28
C ARG A 353 -0.16 -3.29 19.34
N LEU A 354 0.47 -3.46 18.18
CA LEU A 354 0.18 -4.58 17.27
C LEU A 354 0.49 -5.93 17.95
N ILE A 355 1.64 -6.07 18.60
CA ILE A 355 2.01 -7.29 19.33
C ILE A 355 1.01 -7.56 20.46
N GLU A 356 0.63 -6.55 21.25
CA GLU A 356 -0.41 -6.68 22.28
C GLU A 356 -1.73 -7.19 21.71
N PHE A 357 -2.13 -6.72 20.52
CA PHE A 357 -3.30 -7.24 19.81
C PHE A 357 -3.12 -8.71 19.43
N LEU A 358 -1.98 -9.08 18.82
CA LEU A 358 -1.70 -10.47 18.42
C LEU A 358 -1.77 -11.41 19.63
N GLU A 359 -1.23 -11.01 20.77
CA GLU A 359 -1.23 -11.73 22.04
C GLU A 359 -2.57 -11.69 22.80
N ASN A 360 -3.60 -11.05 22.23
CA ASN A 360 -4.93 -10.90 22.84
C ASN A 360 -4.93 -10.10 24.16
N LYS A 361 -3.92 -9.22 24.35
CA LYS A 361 -3.82 -8.26 25.46
C LYS A 361 -4.45 -6.91 25.14
N ARG A 362 -4.80 -6.68 23.88
CA ARG A 362 -5.48 -5.50 23.35
C ARG A 362 -6.58 -5.93 22.39
N GLU A 363 -7.71 -5.24 22.46
CA GLU A 363 -8.88 -5.54 21.65
C GLU A 363 -8.70 -5.14 20.18
N ARG A 364 -8.15 -3.95 19.90
CA ARG A 364 -8.06 -3.39 18.53
C ARG A 364 -6.89 -2.44 18.33
#